data_AF-A0A9Q0FQW6-F1
#
_entry.id   AF-A0A9Q0FQW6-F1
#
_cell.length_a   1.000
_cell.length_b   1.000
_cell.length_c   1.000
_cell.angle_alpha   90.00
_cell.angle_beta   90.00
_cell.angle_gamma   90.00
#
_symmetry.space_group_name_H-M   'P 1'
#
loop_
_entity.id
_entity.type
_entity.pdbx_description
1 polymer ?
#
loop_
_entity_poly.entity_id
_entity_poly.type
_entity_poly.pdbx_seq_one_letter_code
_entity_poly.pdbx_strand_id
1 'polypeptide(L)'
;MEGISGDLQDEDGGFWESSDDEKLSDLDQEWQRRREQFHTIGYRDGLIAGKEASAQEGFNLGFKQSVVTGYNWGLVRGVTSALACLPDDLKEKLIKTQEERNRFQDLYESVHSISTTDALKLFHDDMISNPEEGKPMATAPKESSELESSDRSPLESYVGGLQSLLHECPDIKSNVLVN
;
A
#
# COMPACT_ATOMS: atom_id res chain seq x y z
N MET A 1 -86.14 42.00 43.83
CA MET A 1 -84.75 41.87 43.39
C MET A 1 -84.25 40.57 43.98
N GLU A 2 -84.52 39.41 43.39
CA GLU A 2 -84.21 39.01 42.00
C GLU A 2 -82.79 39.48 41.61
N GLY A 3 -81.86 38.63 41.18
CA GLY A 3 -82.06 37.39 40.45
C GLY A 3 -80.97 36.35 40.71
N ILE A 4 -81.42 35.11 40.54
CA ILE A 4 -80.65 33.95 40.11
C ILE A 4 -80.04 34.31 38.75
N SER A 5 -78.75 34.07 38.57
CA SER A 5 -78.18 33.84 37.25
C SER A 5 -77.20 32.70 37.38
N GLY A 6 -77.71 31.49 37.16
CA GLY A 6 -76.87 30.42 36.67
C GLY A 6 -76.49 30.75 35.24
N ASP A 7 -75.21 30.62 34.92
CA ASP A 7 -74.78 30.52 33.54
C ASP A 7 -73.91 29.26 33.45
N LEU A 8 -74.54 28.22 32.90
CA LEU A 8 -73.86 27.09 32.31
C LEU A 8 -73.30 27.60 30.98
N GLN A 9 -71.98 27.70 30.88
CA GLN A 9 -71.30 27.61 29.59
C GLN A 9 -70.26 26.50 29.69
N ASP A 10 -70.67 25.34 29.17
CA ASP A 10 -69.76 24.45 28.46
C ASP A 10 -69.10 25.24 27.32
N GLU A 11 -67.81 24.99 27.07
CA GLU A 11 -67.26 24.63 25.75
C GLU A 11 -65.73 24.63 25.85
N ASP A 12 -65.21 23.41 25.78
CA ASP A 12 -63.97 22.95 25.13
C ASP A 12 -63.01 24.00 24.54
N GLY A 13 -61.72 23.85 24.86
CA GLY A 13 -60.68 24.63 24.17
C GLY A 13 -59.37 24.87 24.92
N GLY A 14 -58.92 23.95 25.79
CA GLY A 14 -57.66 24.13 26.54
C GLY A 14 -56.72 22.92 26.54
N PHE A 15 -57.00 21.88 25.75
CA PHE A 15 -56.24 20.63 25.82
C PHE A 15 -54.85 20.66 25.15
N TRP A 16 -54.45 21.78 24.52
CA TRP A 16 -53.19 21.84 23.76
C TRP A 16 -52.21 22.95 24.18
N GLU A 17 -52.42 23.66 25.30
CA GLU A 17 -51.57 24.79 25.71
C GLU A 17 -50.55 24.44 26.83
N SER A 18 -50.12 23.18 26.91
CA SER A 18 -49.01 22.77 27.79
C SER A 18 -48.05 21.79 27.12
N SER A 19 -48.15 21.61 25.80
CA SER A 19 -47.35 20.63 25.06
C SER A 19 -46.10 21.21 24.42
N ASP A 20 -46.00 22.53 24.25
CA ASP A 20 -44.86 23.14 23.56
C ASP A 20 -43.62 23.33 24.46
N ASP A 21 -43.79 23.66 25.75
CA ASP A 21 -42.65 23.81 26.68
C ASP A 21 -41.99 22.46 27.03
N GLU A 22 -42.77 21.40 27.22
CA GLU A 22 -42.23 20.04 27.45
C GLU A 22 -41.53 19.50 26.20
N LYS A 23 -42.08 19.78 25.01
CA LYS A 23 -41.48 19.39 23.74
C LYS A 23 -40.18 20.15 23.44
N LEU A 24 -40.07 21.42 23.84
CA LEU A 24 -38.83 22.20 23.74
C LEU A 24 -37.75 21.68 24.71
N SER A 25 -38.14 21.29 25.93
CA SER A 25 -37.27 20.67 26.92
C SER A 25 -36.74 19.30 26.45
N ASP A 26 -37.63 18.44 25.94
CA ASP A 26 -37.26 17.12 25.40
C ASP A 26 -36.34 17.24 24.18
N LEU A 27 -36.61 18.22 23.31
CA LEU A 27 -35.73 18.53 22.19
C LEU A 27 -34.34 18.96 22.69
N ASP A 28 -34.23 19.90 23.63
CA ASP A 28 -32.92 20.37 24.14
C ASP A 28 -32.14 19.25 24.84
N GLN A 29 -32.81 18.41 25.63
CA GLN A 29 -32.19 17.25 26.27
C GLN A 29 -31.68 16.22 25.26
N GLU A 30 -32.45 15.94 24.20
CA GLU A 30 -32.02 15.06 23.13
C GLU A 30 -30.88 15.68 22.29
N TRP A 31 -30.91 16.99 22.07
CA TRP A 31 -29.80 17.73 21.44
C TRP A 31 -28.51 17.64 22.25
N GLN A 32 -28.58 17.81 23.58
CA GLN A 32 -27.43 17.67 24.48
C GLN A 32 -26.89 16.23 24.47
N ARG A 33 -27.78 15.23 24.58
CA ARG A 33 -27.41 13.81 24.53
C ARG A 33 -26.68 13.47 23.23
N ARG A 34 -27.21 13.90 22.08
CA ARG A 34 -26.56 13.69 20.78
C ARG A 34 -25.23 14.44 20.70
N ARG A 35 -25.17 15.67 21.18
CA ARG A 35 -23.93 16.47 21.17
C ARG A 35 -22.81 15.79 21.96
N GLU A 36 -23.09 15.27 23.15
CA GLU A 36 -22.10 14.56 23.97
C GLU A 36 -21.64 13.25 23.32
N GLN A 37 -22.57 12.49 22.76
CA GLN A 37 -22.25 11.27 22.02
C GLN A 37 -21.38 11.57 20.79
N PHE A 38 -21.79 12.51 19.93
CA PHE A 38 -21.07 12.84 18.70
C PHE A 38 -19.75 13.56 18.97
N HIS A 39 -19.61 14.33 20.04
CA HIS A 39 -18.33 14.93 20.41
C HIS A 39 -17.29 13.87 20.82
N THR A 40 -17.71 12.93 21.67
CA THR A 40 -16.83 11.85 22.17
C THR A 40 -16.48 10.86 21.06
N ILE A 41 -17.47 10.50 20.24
CA ILE A 41 -17.29 9.61 19.09
C ILE A 41 -16.44 10.31 18.03
N GLY A 42 -16.74 11.57 17.67
CA GLY A 42 -16.00 12.31 16.65
C GLY A 42 -14.54 12.58 17.02
N TYR A 43 -14.22 12.83 18.30
CA TYR A 43 -12.83 12.95 18.74
C TYR A 43 -12.05 11.63 18.63
N ARG A 44 -12.66 10.53 19.07
CA ARG A 44 -12.05 9.20 18.96
C ARG A 44 -11.86 8.81 17.49
N ASP A 45 -12.86 9.04 16.67
CA ASP A 45 -12.82 8.74 15.24
C ASP A 45 -11.77 9.60 14.53
N GLY A 46 -11.69 10.89 14.85
CA GLY A 46 -10.65 11.78 14.34
C GLY A 46 -9.23 11.33 14.71
N LEU A 47 -9.00 10.83 15.93
CA LEU A 47 -7.71 10.26 16.32
C LEU A 47 -7.38 8.96 15.57
N ILE A 48 -8.37 8.10 15.38
CA ILE A 48 -8.20 6.85 14.63
C ILE A 48 -7.90 7.16 13.16
N ALA A 49 -8.71 8.02 12.54
CA ALA A 49 -8.54 8.46 11.16
C ALA A 49 -7.18 9.13 10.94
N GLY A 50 -6.72 9.98 11.87
CA GLY A 50 -5.40 10.59 11.80
C GLY A 50 -4.26 9.58 11.86
N LYS A 51 -4.35 8.59 12.77
CA LYS A 51 -3.37 7.50 12.88
C LYS A 51 -3.36 6.62 11.63
N GLU A 52 -4.54 6.31 11.09
CA GLU A 52 -4.69 5.52 9.87
C GLU A 52 -4.13 6.25 8.65
N ALA A 53 -4.45 7.54 8.50
CA ALA A 53 -3.93 8.37 7.41
C ALA A 53 -2.39 8.42 7.41
N SER A 54 -1.77 8.63 8.59
CA SER A 54 -0.32 8.63 8.72
C SER A 54 0.30 7.25 8.44
N ALA A 55 -0.33 6.16 8.90
CA ALA A 55 0.12 4.81 8.60
C ALA A 55 0.01 4.48 7.11
N GLN A 56 -1.04 4.95 6.44
CA GLN A 56 -1.26 4.75 5.01
C GLN A 56 -0.24 5.51 4.17
N GLU A 57 0.15 6.73 4.57
CA GLU A 57 1.23 7.47 3.92
C GLU A 57 2.55 6.69 3.96
N GLY A 58 2.93 6.19 5.13
CA GLY A 58 4.13 5.35 5.29
C GLY A 58 4.06 4.06 4.48
N PHE A 59 2.91 3.40 4.46
CA PHE A 59 2.69 2.21 3.64
C PHE A 59 2.84 2.51 2.14
N ASN A 60 2.21 3.59 1.65
CA ASN A 60 2.26 3.96 0.24
C ASN A 60 3.69 4.27 -0.21
N LEU A 61 4.49 4.93 0.64
CA LEU A 61 5.89 5.22 0.35
C LEU A 61 6.71 3.92 0.27
N GLY A 62 6.61 3.06 1.30
CA GLY A 62 7.31 1.78 1.31
C GLY A 62 6.87 0.84 0.18
N PHE A 63 5.59 0.87 -0.21
CA PHE A 63 5.08 0.12 -1.36
C PHE A 63 5.72 0.60 -2.66
N LYS A 64 5.75 1.92 -2.92
CA LYS A 64 6.38 2.46 -4.14
C LYS A 64 7.85 2.06 -4.26
N GLN A 65 8.59 2.11 -3.15
CA GLN A 65 10.01 1.74 -3.11
C GLN A 65 10.23 0.23 -3.28
N SER A 66 9.37 -0.60 -2.69
CA SER A 66 9.57 -2.06 -2.67
C SER A 66 9.05 -2.78 -3.91
N VAL A 67 8.06 -2.24 -4.62
CA VAL A 67 7.41 -2.97 -5.75
C VAL A 67 8.38 -3.30 -6.87
N VAL A 68 9.20 -2.34 -7.29
CA VAL A 68 10.14 -2.54 -8.40
C VAL A 68 11.22 -3.54 -8.01
N THR A 69 11.86 -3.33 -6.87
CA THR A 69 12.92 -4.21 -6.36
C THR A 69 12.40 -5.62 -6.06
N GLY A 70 11.22 -5.73 -5.46
CA GLY A 70 10.55 -7.01 -5.19
C GLY A 70 10.17 -7.77 -6.46
N TYR A 71 9.65 -7.06 -7.47
CA TYR A 71 9.34 -7.66 -8.78
C TYR A 71 10.61 -8.19 -9.46
N ASN A 72 11.67 -7.37 -9.51
CA ASN A 72 12.94 -7.73 -10.12
C ASN A 72 13.59 -8.93 -9.42
N TRP A 73 13.59 -8.96 -8.08
CA TRP A 73 14.07 -10.09 -7.30
C TRP A 73 13.26 -11.37 -7.56
N GLY A 74 11.93 -11.26 -7.62
CA GLY A 74 11.05 -12.37 -7.96
C GLY A 74 11.28 -12.89 -9.38
N LEU A 75 11.53 -11.99 -10.34
CA LEU A 75 11.84 -12.34 -11.72
C LEU A 75 13.13 -13.14 -11.82
N VAL A 76 14.20 -12.68 -11.16
CA VAL A 76 15.48 -13.39 -11.17
C VAL A 76 15.33 -14.79 -10.59
N ARG A 77 14.66 -14.93 -9.44
CA ARG A 77 14.38 -16.25 -8.86
C ARG A 77 13.53 -17.12 -9.77
N GLY A 78 12.49 -16.56 -10.38
CA GLY A 78 11.57 -17.30 -11.24
C GLY A 78 12.24 -17.84 -12.50
N VAL A 79 12.98 -16.99 -13.22
CA VAL A 79 13.67 -17.37 -14.46
C VAL A 79 14.75 -18.40 -14.19
N THR A 80 15.60 -18.16 -13.18
CA THR A 80 16.68 -19.10 -12.83
C THR A 80 16.12 -20.43 -12.34
N SER A 81 15.03 -20.45 -11.57
CA SER A 81 14.34 -21.68 -11.16
C SER A 81 13.77 -22.44 -12.35
N ALA A 82 13.06 -21.74 -13.24
CA ALA A 82 12.48 -22.36 -14.43
C ALA A 82 13.55 -22.99 -15.30
N LEU A 83 14.68 -22.30 -15.49
CA LEU A 83 15.84 -22.83 -16.21
C LEU A 83 16.45 -24.02 -15.49
N ALA A 84 16.67 -23.96 -14.17
CA ALA A 84 17.25 -25.05 -13.40
C ALA A 84 16.39 -26.33 -13.43
N CYS A 85 15.06 -26.20 -13.46
CA CYS A 85 14.12 -27.31 -13.51
C CYS A 85 13.96 -27.96 -14.90
N LEU A 86 14.49 -27.36 -15.97
CA LEU A 86 14.40 -27.96 -17.31
C LEU A 86 15.26 -29.24 -17.43
N PRO A 87 14.81 -30.24 -18.20
CA PRO A 87 15.65 -31.37 -18.60
C PRO A 87 16.87 -30.90 -19.41
N ASP A 88 17.99 -31.62 -19.29
CA ASP A 88 19.25 -31.25 -19.95
C ASP A 88 19.11 -31.13 -21.47
N ASP A 89 18.38 -32.04 -22.11
CA ASP A 89 18.08 -32.00 -23.56
C ASP A 89 17.41 -30.68 -24.01
N LEU A 90 16.57 -30.09 -23.14
CA LEU A 90 15.89 -28.81 -23.43
C LEU A 90 16.80 -27.63 -23.10
N LYS A 91 17.58 -27.72 -22.00
CA LYS A 91 18.58 -26.71 -21.65
C LYS A 91 19.61 -26.56 -22.75
N GLU A 92 20.08 -27.66 -23.33
CA GLU A 92 21.07 -27.65 -24.42
C GLU A 92 20.53 -27.01 -25.71
N LYS A 93 19.22 -27.17 -25.97
CA LYS A 93 18.56 -26.53 -27.13
C LYS A 93 18.36 -25.04 -26.93
N LEU A 94 18.09 -24.61 -25.70
CA LEU A 94 17.79 -23.23 -25.34
C LEU A 94 19.07 -22.40 -25.14
N ILE A 95 20.08 -23.00 -24.51
CA ILE A 95 21.37 -22.41 -24.18
C ILE A 95 22.42 -23.33 -24.80
N LYS A 96 22.99 -22.91 -25.94
CA LYS A 96 23.88 -23.77 -26.74
C LYS A 96 25.26 -23.91 -26.11
N THR A 97 25.75 -22.86 -25.46
CA THR A 97 27.09 -22.80 -24.88
C THR A 97 27.10 -23.40 -23.48
N GLN A 98 28.05 -24.30 -23.19
CA GLN A 98 28.19 -24.87 -21.84
C GLN A 98 28.57 -23.80 -20.80
N GLU A 99 29.35 -22.79 -21.18
CA GLU A 99 29.72 -21.68 -20.29
C GLU A 99 28.49 -20.90 -19.81
N GLU A 100 27.57 -20.56 -20.70
CA GLU A 100 26.31 -19.89 -20.36
C GLU A 100 25.46 -20.75 -19.43
N ARG A 101 25.36 -22.07 -19.69
CA ARG A 101 24.64 -23.02 -18.81
C ARG A 101 25.23 -23.01 -17.40
N ASN A 102 26.55 -23.03 -17.28
CA ASN A 102 27.22 -22.95 -15.98
C ASN A 102 26.92 -21.61 -15.29
N ARG A 103 26.99 -20.49 -16.00
CA ARG A 103 26.66 -19.16 -15.43
C ARG A 103 25.22 -19.06 -14.93
N PHE A 104 24.25 -19.63 -15.66
CA PHE A 104 22.86 -19.69 -15.21
C PHE A 104 22.71 -20.55 -13.95
N GLN A 105 23.46 -21.66 -13.86
CA GLN A 105 23.48 -22.51 -12.68
C GLN A 105 24.11 -21.79 -11.47
N ASP A 106 25.25 -21.11 -11.66
CA ASP A 106 25.92 -20.33 -10.62
C ASP A 106 25.01 -19.19 -10.11
N LEU A 107 24.28 -18.53 -11.02
CA LEU A 107 23.30 -17.51 -10.68
C LEU A 107 22.12 -18.09 -9.90
N TYR A 108 21.60 -19.25 -10.33
CA TYR A 108 20.55 -19.97 -9.62
C TYR A 108 20.97 -20.29 -8.18
N GLU A 109 22.16 -20.87 -7.99
CA GLU A 109 22.68 -21.25 -6.67
C GLU A 109 22.90 -20.01 -5.78
N SER A 110 23.48 -18.96 -6.34
CA SER A 110 23.71 -17.69 -5.63
C SER A 110 22.41 -17.09 -5.13
N VAL A 111 21.40 -16.98 -6.00
CA VAL A 111 20.11 -16.36 -5.69
C VAL A 111 19.28 -17.24 -4.73
N HIS A 112 19.35 -18.56 -4.86
CA HIS A 112 18.61 -19.49 -3.99
C HIS A 112 19.26 -19.74 -2.64
N SER A 113 20.56 -19.42 -2.50
CA SER A 113 21.21 -19.40 -1.18
C SER A 113 20.66 -18.28 -0.28
N ILE A 114 20.09 -17.23 -0.87
CA ILE A 114 19.55 -16.08 -0.14
C ILE A 114 18.13 -16.40 0.35
N SER A 115 17.96 -16.40 1.67
CA SER A 115 16.65 -16.58 2.30
C SER A 115 15.74 -15.36 2.05
N THR A 116 14.42 -15.54 2.15
CA THR A 116 13.47 -14.42 2.04
C THR A 116 13.71 -13.34 3.10
N THR A 117 14.13 -13.74 4.31
CA THR A 117 14.46 -12.80 5.39
C THR A 117 15.73 -12.02 5.11
N ASP A 118 16.74 -12.66 4.50
CA ASP A 118 17.99 -11.98 4.18
C ASP A 118 17.84 -11.09 2.94
N ALA A 119 17.05 -11.49 1.95
CA ALA A 119 16.66 -10.62 0.84
C ALA A 119 15.96 -9.34 1.33
N LEU A 120 15.09 -9.46 2.34
CA LEU A 120 14.42 -8.31 2.94
C LEU A 120 15.41 -7.39 3.70
N LYS A 121 16.41 -7.96 4.38
CA LYS A 121 17.47 -7.18 5.01
C LYS A 121 18.31 -6.44 3.97
N LEU A 122 18.71 -7.11 2.90
CA LEU A 122 19.47 -6.49 1.80
C LEU A 122 18.71 -5.30 1.21
N PHE A 123 17.39 -5.42 1.02
CA PHE A 123 16.55 -4.32 0.57
C PHE A 123 16.51 -3.17 1.58
N HIS A 124 16.36 -3.46 2.87
CA HIS A 124 16.34 -2.44 3.91
C HIS A 124 17.70 -1.71 4.02
N ASP A 125 18.81 -2.44 3.94
CA ASP A 125 20.16 -1.88 4.01
C ASP A 125 20.47 -1.01 2.78
N ASP A 126 19.97 -1.39 1.61
CA ASP A 126 20.01 -0.60 0.38
C ASP A 126 19.23 0.71 0.52
N MET A 127 17.99 0.64 1.06
CA MET A 127 17.18 1.84 1.33
C MET A 127 17.86 2.82 2.31
N ILE A 128 18.59 2.32 3.31
CA ILE A 128 19.35 3.16 4.25
C ILE A 128 20.54 3.81 3.55
N SER A 129 21.21 3.08 2.67
CA SER A 129 22.41 3.54 1.98
C SER A 129 22.10 4.57 0.89
N ASN A 130 20.90 4.50 0.28
CA ASN A 130 20.43 5.39 -0.77
C ASN A 130 19.14 6.16 -0.36
N PRO A 131 19.23 7.16 0.54
CA PRO A 131 18.04 7.87 1.05
C PRO A 131 17.38 8.85 0.06
N GLU A 132 18.01 9.12 -1.09
CA GLU A 132 17.57 10.15 -2.05
C GLU A 132 16.25 9.80 -2.77
N GLU A 133 15.83 8.53 -2.80
CA GLU A 133 14.56 8.09 -3.40
C GLU A 133 13.35 8.18 -2.45
N GLY A 134 13.56 8.64 -1.20
CA GLY A 134 12.55 8.65 -0.14
C GLY A 134 11.75 9.95 0.04
N LYS A 135 11.97 10.98 -0.78
CA LYS A 135 11.21 12.24 -0.63
C LYS A 135 9.81 12.13 -1.27
N PRO A 136 8.75 12.63 -0.60
CA PRO A 136 7.44 12.76 -1.23
C PRO A 136 7.59 13.70 -2.43
N MET A 137 7.42 13.15 -3.63
CA MET A 137 7.40 13.88 -4.90
C MET A 137 6.29 14.93 -4.84
N ALA A 138 6.66 16.19 -4.57
CA ALA A 138 5.85 17.31 -4.99
C ALA A 138 5.72 17.23 -6.52
N THR A 139 4.48 17.24 -6.98
CA THR A 139 4.07 17.14 -8.38
C THR A 139 4.92 17.97 -9.33
N ALA A 140 5.80 17.32 -10.10
CA ALA A 140 6.25 17.77 -11.42
C ALA A 140 6.89 16.59 -12.19
N PRO A 141 6.61 16.43 -13.50
CA PRO A 141 7.26 15.40 -14.31
C PRO A 141 8.63 15.89 -14.77
N LYS A 142 9.69 15.15 -14.44
CA LYS A 142 11.00 15.21 -15.13
C LYS A 142 11.49 13.77 -15.23
N GLU A 143 11.34 13.18 -16.42
CA GLU A 143 12.40 13.07 -17.43
C GLU A 143 13.59 12.28 -16.89
N SER A 144 13.72 11.08 -17.45
CA SER A 144 14.87 10.17 -17.44
C SER A 144 16.19 10.90 -17.16
N SER A 145 16.66 10.85 -15.92
CA SER A 145 18.03 11.16 -15.58
C SER A 145 18.73 9.85 -15.27
N GLU A 146 19.53 9.39 -16.24
CA GLU A 146 20.59 8.41 -16.05
C GLU A 146 21.47 8.89 -14.88
N LEU A 147 21.31 8.25 -13.73
CA LEU A 147 22.21 8.41 -12.60
C LEU A 147 22.93 7.07 -12.43
N GLU A 148 24.08 6.99 -13.07
CA GLU A 148 25.12 6.01 -12.78
C GLU A 148 25.65 6.28 -11.36
N SER A 149 25.05 5.64 -10.35
CA SER A 149 25.65 5.49 -9.03
C SER A 149 26.44 4.18 -9.00
N SER A 150 27.76 4.27 -8.77
CA SER A 150 28.71 3.16 -8.84
C SER A 150 28.57 2.08 -7.75
N ASP A 151 27.51 2.06 -6.96
CA ASP A 151 27.22 0.97 -6.02
C ASP A 151 25.79 0.46 -6.29
N ARG A 152 25.64 -0.36 -7.34
CA ARG A 152 24.38 -1.10 -7.58
C ARG A 152 24.07 -1.95 -6.36
N SER A 153 22.81 -1.94 -5.94
CA SER A 153 22.38 -2.76 -4.83
C SER A 153 22.67 -4.24 -5.12
N PRO A 154 22.97 -5.08 -4.11
CA PRO A 154 23.23 -6.51 -4.34
C PRO A 154 22.11 -7.18 -5.13
N LEU A 155 20.86 -6.77 -4.90
CA LEU A 155 19.69 -7.28 -5.61
C LEU A 155 19.69 -6.85 -7.09
N GLU A 156 20.01 -5.59 -7.39
CA GLU A 156 20.14 -5.09 -8.77
C GLU A 156 21.30 -5.73 -9.52
N SER A 157 22.37 -6.11 -8.83
CA SER A 157 23.50 -6.82 -9.44
C SER A 157 23.06 -8.16 -10.05
N TYR A 158 22.20 -8.91 -9.36
CA TYR A 158 21.64 -10.17 -9.87
C TYR A 158 20.70 -9.97 -11.05
N VAL A 159 19.94 -8.88 -11.06
CA VAL A 159 19.08 -8.49 -12.17
C VAL A 159 19.91 -8.16 -13.41
N GLY A 160 20.97 -7.37 -13.24
CA GLY A 160 21.93 -7.08 -14.29
C GLY A 160 22.59 -8.35 -14.83
N GLY A 161 23.03 -9.25 -13.95
CA GLY A 161 23.62 -10.54 -14.32
C GLY A 161 22.65 -11.39 -15.16
N LEU A 162 21.37 -11.47 -14.76
CA LEU A 162 20.37 -12.18 -15.54
C LEU A 162 20.13 -11.52 -16.92
N GLN A 163 20.03 -10.20 -16.97
CA GLN A 163 19.82 -9.47 -18.23
C GLN A 163 20.99 -9.67 -19.20
N SER A 164 22.24 -9.63 -18.72
CA SER A 164 23.41 -9.90 -19.54
C SER A 164 23.36 -11.31 -20.14
N LEU A 165 23.02 -12.32 -19.34
CA LEU A 165 22.90 -13.71 -19.81
C LEU A 165 21.75 -13.90 -20.80
N LEU A 166 20.61 -13.24 -20.59
CA LEU A 166 19.48 -13.29 -21.52
C LEU A 166 19.80 -12.60 -22.85
N HIS A 167 20.58 -11.51 -22.84
CA HIS A 167 21.02 -10.85 -24.07
C HIS A 167 22.03 -11.72 -24.85
N GLU A 168 22.86 -12.50 -24.16
CA GLU A 168 23.74 -13.50 -24.78
C GLU A 168 22.96 -14.67 -25.40
N CYS A 169 21.73 -14.95 -24.94
CA CYS A 169 20.86 -16.03 -25.40
C CYS A 169 19.61 -15.53 -26.16
N PRO A 170 19.72 -15.10 -27.43
CA PRO A 170 18.60 -14.51 -28.18
C PRO A 170 17.44 -15.48 -28.47
N ASP A 171 17.68 -16.79 -28.35
CA ASP A 171 16.64 -17.82 -28.49
C ASP A 171 15.65 -17.82 -27.31
N ILE A 172 16.05 -17.25 -26.17
CA ILE A 172 15.17 -16.96 -25.04
C ILE A 172 14.52 -15.61 -25.29
N LYS A 173 13.35 -15.61 -25.96
CA LYS A 173 12.52 -14.41 -26.05
C LYS A 173 11.95 -14.06 -24.68
N SER A 174 12.74 -13.35 -23.90
CA SER A 174 12.28 -12.74 -22.67
C SER A 174 11.76 -11.34 -23.01
N ASN A 175 10.47 -11.08 -22.83
CA ASN A 175 9.94 -9.71 -22.82
C ASN A 175 10.28 -9.06 -21.46
N VAL A 176 11.53 -9.19 -21.02
CA VAL A 176 12.03 -8.60 -19.78
C VAL A 176 12.41 -7.16 -20.10
N LEU A 177 11.38 -6.36 -20.36
CA LEU A 177 11.49 -4.90 -20.30
C LEU A 177 11.31 -4.53 -18.83
N VAL A 178 12.42 -4.25 -18.17
CA VAL A 178 12.40 -3.55 -16.88
C VAL A 178 12.39 -2.06 -17.24
N ASN A 179 11.29 -1.38 -16.93
CA ASN A 179 11.18 0.09 -16.97
C ASN A 179 11.88 0.70 -15.76
#